data_AF-A0A8T0SJ32-F1
#
_entry.id   AF-A0A8T0SJ32-F1
#
_cell.length_a   1.000
_cell.length_b   1.000
_cell.length_c   1.000
_cell.angle_alpha   90.00
_cell.angle_beta   90.00
_cell.angle_gamma   90.00
#
_symmetry.space_group_name_H-M   'P 1'
#
loop_
_entity.id
_entity.type
_entity.pdbx_description
1 polymer ?
#
loop_
_entity_poly.entity_id
_entity_poly.type
_entity_poly.pdbx_seq_one_letter_code
_entity_poly.pdbx_strand_id
1 'polypeptide(L)'
;MMAARLRLALLLSVFLCAARARPSLEPTIRLPSERAAAGEAEGADDAVGTRWAVLIAGSNGYYNYRHQADICHAYQIMKKGGLKDENIIVFMYDDIAHSPENPRPGVIINHPQGGDVYAGVPKDYTGREVNVNNFFAVLLGNKTAVSGGSGKVVDSGPNDHIFVYYSDHGGPGVLGMPTYPYLYGDDLVNVLKKKHAAGTYKSLVFYLEACESGSIFEGLLPNNINVYATTASNADESSWGTYCPGDNPSPPPEYDTCLGDLYSIAWMEDSDFHNLRTESLKQQYNLVSELLEVMAHRSHVDNSVELIGSLLFGSEDGPRVLKAVRAAGDPLVDDWSCLKSMVRAFEAQCGSLAQYGMKHMRSFANICNAGILPEAVSKVAAQACTSIPSNPWSSIHKGFSA
;
A
#
# COMPACT_ATOMS: atom_id res chain seq x y z
N MET A 1 14.14 52.98 68.70
CA MET A 1 13.53 53.21 67.37
C MET A 1 13.51 51.85 66.67
N MET A 2 12.42 51.07 66.80
CA MET A 2 11.38 50.86 65.76
C MET A 2 12.01 50.48 64.39
N ALA A 3 11.76 49.35 63.73
CA ALA A 3 10.67 48.36 63.75
C ALA A 3 11.20 47.01 63.18
N ALA A 4 10.88 45.83 63.73
CA ALA A 4 9.80 44.90 63.33
C ALA A 4 9.62 44.76 61.79
N ARG A 5 9.69 43.57 61.17
CA ARG A 5 8.71 42.45 61.20
C ARG A 5 9.36 41.14 60.65
N LEU A 6 9.35 40.01 61.38
CA LEU A 6 8.40 38.87 61.34
C LEU A 6 8.53 37.96 60.08
N ARG A 7 9.28 36.83 60.12
CA ARG A 7 8.95 35.41 60.49
C ARG A 7 8.08 34.60 59.50
N LEU A 8 8.63 33.50 58.95
CA LEU A 8 8.10 32.10 58.89
C LEU A 8 9.08 31.24 58.03
N ALA A 9 9.92 30.35 58.54
CA ALA A 9 9.69 28.94 58.91
C ALA A 9 8.85 28.15 57.87
N LEU A 10 9.41 27.10 57.23
CA LEU A 10 9.26 25.69 57.65
C LEU A 10 9.61 24.65 56.53
N LEU A 11 10.50 23.71 56.90
CA LEU A 11 10.62 22.26 56.58
C LEU A 11 10.85 21.68 55.16
N LEU A 12 11.97 20.96 55.09
CA LEU A 12 12.23 19.69 54.40
C LEU A 12 10.99 18.76 54.32
N SER A 13 10.82 18.10 53.17
CA SER A 13 10.26 16.76 53.12
C SER A 13 10.90 15.94 52.00
N VAL A 14 11.67 14.92 52.41
CA VAL A 14 12.11 13.78 51.62
C VAL A 14 10.96 12.78 51.62
N PHE A 15 10.50 12.34 50.45
CA PHE A 15 9.66 11.14 50.35
C PHE A 15 10.17 10.24 49.22
N LEU A 16 10.81 9.15 49.64
CA LEU A 16 10.85 7.88 48.93
C LEU A 16 9.42 7.32 48.88
N CYS A 17 8.93 6.99 47.69
CA CYS A 17 7.84 6.03 47.53
C CYS A 17 8.31 4.94 46.57
N ALA A 18 8.61 3.77 47.15
CA ALA A 18 8.76 2.54 46.42
C ALA A 18 7.37 2.06 45.97
N ALA A 19 7.17 1.85 44.68
CA ALA A 19 6.05 1.09 44.16
C ALA A 19 6.59 -0.17 43.46
N ARG A 20 6.30 -1.32 44.08
CA ARG A 20 6.47 -2.65 43.50
C ARG A 20 5.26 -2.91 42.59
N ALA A 21 5.49 -3.08 41.29
CA ALA A 21 4.51 -3.64 40.35
C ALA A 21 5.13 -4.85 39.63
N ARG A 22 4.28 -5.85 39.36
CA ARG A 22 4.56 -7.25 38.99
C ARG A 22 5.33 -7.42 37.66
N PRO A 23 6.01 -8.57 37.45
CA PRO A 23 6.63 -8.87 36.16
C PRO A 23 5.53 -9.20 35.13
N SER A 24 5.34 -8.32 34.15
CA SER A 24 4.70 -8.69 32.89
C SER A 24 5.70 -9.53 32.10
N LEU A 25 5.45 -10.84 31.97
CA LEU A 25 6.05 -11.63 30.90
C LEU A 25 5.42 -11.17 29.59
N GLU A 26 6.03 -10.19 28.93
CA GLU A 26 5.93 -10.06 27.49
C GLU A 26 7.28 -10.49 26.88
N PRO A 27 7.31 -11.42 25.91
CA PRO A 27 8.52 -11.74 25.20
C PRO A 27 8.86 -10.57 24.27
N THR A 28 9.63 -9.61 24.77
CA THR A 28 10.08 -8.45 23.99
C THR A 28 11.09 -8.91 22.94
N ILE A 29 10.60 -9.18 21.73
CA ILE A 29 11.43 -9.27 20.53
C ILE A 29 11.93 -7.86 20.24
N ARG A 30 13.24 -7.64 20.36
CA ARG A 30 13.88 -6.34 20.11
C ARG A 30 14.31 -6.21 18.67
N LEU A 31 14.08 -5.02 18.10
CA LEU A 31 14.48 -4.69 16.74
C LEU A 31 16.01 -4.45 16.65
N PRO A 32 16.66 -4.68 15.50
CA PRO A 32 18.08 -4.38 15.30
C PRO A 32 18.45 -2.91 15.59
N SER A 33 17.54 -1.96 15.35
CA SER A 33 17.71 -0.54 15.68
C SER A 33 17.81 -0.27 17.19
N GLU A 34 17.18 -1.12 18.01
CA GLU A 34 17.27 -1.03 19.47
C GLU A 34 18.58 -1.62 20.02
N ARG A 35 19.35 -2.36 19.21
CA ARG A 35 20.74 -2.74 19.52
C ARG A 35 21.72 -1.60 19.25
N ALA A 36 21.47 -0.76 18.25
CA ALA A 36 22.34 0.38 17.93
C ALA A 36 22.38 1.42 19.06
N ALA A 37 21.27 1.61 19.78
CA ALA A 37 21.19 2.49 20.95
C ALA A 37 22.03 2.02 22.16
N ALA A 38 22.58 0.80 22.13
CA ALA A 38 23.42 0.22 23.19
C ALA A 38 24.93 0.50 23.03
N GLY A 39 25.35 1.34 22.07
CA GLY A 39 26.71 1.88 22.02
C GLY A 39 27.75 0.99 21.33
N GLU A 40 27.37 0.24 20.30
CA GLU A 40 28.33 -0.38 19.38
C GLU A 40 28.65 0.60 18.23
N ALA A 41 29.95 0.86 18.03
CA ALA A 41 30.49 1.93 17.20
C ALA A 41 30.07 1.86 15.72
N GLU A 42 29.94 3.03 15.08
CA GLU A 42 29.86 3.20 13.63
C GLU A 42 31.12 2.64 12.95
N GLY A 43 31.00 1.42 12.42
CA GLY A 43 31.97 0.77 11.54
C GLY A 43 31.29 0.42 10.23
N ALA A 44 32.05 0.51 9.13
CA ALA A 44 31.62 0.27 7.75
C ALA A 44 30.71 -0.97 7.59
N ASP A 45 29.67 -0.82 6.76
CA ASP A 45 28.67 -1.83 6.38
C ASP A 45 29.31 -2.98 5.58
N ASP A 46 30.13 -3.80 6.23
CA ASP A 46 30.39 -5.18 5.82
C ASP A 46 29.36 -6.06 6.55
N ALA A 47 28.09 -5.97 6.13
CA ALA A 47 27.09 -6.93 6.55
C ALA A 47 27.62 -8.35 6.24
N VAL A 48 27.87 -9.14 7.29
CA VAL A 48 28.20 -10.55 7.17
C VAL A 48 26.98 -11.24 6.54
N GLY A 49 26.98 -11.40 5.21
CA GLY A 49 25.88 -12.03 4.45
C GLY A 49 25.53 -11.33 3.13
N THR A 50 25.11 -12.11 2.14
CA THR A 50 24.64 -11.61 0.84
C THR A 50 23.19 -11.12 0.95
N ARG A 51 22.85 -10.05 0.21
CA ARG A 51 21.47 -9.57 0.05
C ARG A 51 20.89 -10.11 -1.26
N TRP A 52 19.73 -10.73 -1.18
CA TRP A 52 18.99 -11.33 -2.30
C TRP A 52 17.65 -10.64 -2.49
N ALA A 53 17.18 -10.58 -3.73
CA ALA A 53 15.84 -10.11 -4.07
C ALA A 53 15.13 -11.06 -5.02
N VAL A 54 13.83 -11.29 -4.80
CA VAL A 54 12.93 -12.00 -5.73
C VAL A 54 11.78 -11.06 -6.05
N LEU A 55 11.66 -10.66 -7.31
CA LEU A 55 10.67 -9.70 -7.79
C LEU A 55 9.73 -10.41 -8.76
N ILE A 56 8.41 -10.32 -8.56
CA ILE A 56 7.43 -11.05 -9.37
C ILE A 56 6.20 -10.22 -9.73
N ALA A 57 5.95 -10.09 -11.03
CA ALA A 57 4.70 -9.59 -11.58
C ALA A 57 3.80 -10.79 -11.89
N GLY A 58 2.65 -10.87 -11.22
CA GLY A 58 1.73 -12.01 -11.32
C GLY A 58 0.81 -11.98 -12.55
N SER A 59 0.86 -10.95 -13.40
CA SER A 59 -0.03 -10.82 -14.56
C SER A 59 0.68 -10.50 -15.87
N ASN A 60 -0.12 -10.51 -16.93
CA ASN A 60 0.23 -10.22 -18.30
C ASN A 60 -0.83 -9.30 -18.95
N GLY A 61 -0.60 -8.91 -20.19
CA GLY A 61 -1.44 -8.03 -20.98
C GLY A 61 -1.19 -6.55 -20.68
N TYR A 62 -1.31 -5.71 -21.71
CA TYR A 62 -0.99 -4.28 -21.60
C TYR A 62 -1.86 -3.53 -20.59
N TYR A 63 -3.11 -3.96 -20.37
CA TYR A 63 -3.98 -3.41 -19.31
C TYR A 63 -3.42 -3.58 -17.88
N ASN A 64 -2.48 -4.52 -17.69
CA ASN A 64 -1.75 -4.75 -16.45
C ASN A 64 -0.33 -4.16 -16.46
N TYR A 65 -0.09 -3.13 -17.27
CA TYR A 65 1.17 -2.40 -17.36
C TYR A 65 1.84 -2.16 -16.01
N ARG A 66 1.06 -1.63 -15.07
CA ARG A 66 1.44 -1.25 -13.70
C ARG A 66 2.22 -2.33 -12.94
N HIS A 67 1.80 -3.58 -12.96
CA HIS A 67 2.46 -4.63 -12.17
C HIS A 67 3.87 -4.95 -12.68
N GLN A 68 4.09 -4.95 -14.00
CA GLN A 68 5.43 -5.14 -14.56
C GLN A 68 6.28 -3.87 -14.43
N ALA A 69 5.67 -2.69 -14.50
CA ALA A 69 6.34 -1.42 -14.22
C ALA A 69 6.83 -1.33 -12.77
N ASP A 70 6.03 -1.79 -11.82
CA ASP A 70 6.38 -1.88 -10.40
C ASP A 70 7.61 -2.77 -10.18
N ILE A 71 7.63 -3.96 -10.79
CA ILE A 71 8.78 -4.88 -10.70
C ILE A 71 10.03 -4.30 -11.33
N CYS A 72 9.89 -3.61 -12.47
CA CYS A 72 11.01 -2.93 -13.11
C CYS A 72 11.56 -1.82 -12.21
N HIS A 73 10.70 -0.99 -11.61
CA HIS A 73 11.12 0.07 -10.69
C HIS A 73 11.79 -0.49 -9.43
N ALA A 74 11.22 -1.54 -8.82
CA ALA A 74 11.83 -2.22 -7.69
C ALA A 74 13.23 -2.77 -8.02
N TYR A 75 13.42 -3.32 -9.22
CA TYR A 75 14.75 -3.75 -9.68
C TYR A 75 15.75 -2.57 -9.72
N GLN A 76 15.34 -1.41 -10.26
CA GLN A 76 16.21 -0.23 -10.32
C GLN A 76 16.63 0.25 -8.92
N ILE A 77 15.72 0.24 -7.95
CA ILE A 77 16.01 0.58 -6.55
C ILE A 77 17.04 -0.38 -5.96
N MET A 78 16.84 -1.70 -6.12
CA MET A 78 17.76 -2.72 -5.62
C MET A 78 19.15 -2.57 -6.25
N LYS A 79 19.20 -2.34 -7.56
CA LYS A 79 20.44 -2.14 -8.31
C LYS A 79 21.19 -0.89 -7.86
N LYS A 80 20.50 0.25 -7.72
CA LYS A 80 21.03 1.52 -7.20
C LYS A 80 21.51 1.37 -5.75
N GLY A 81 20.84 0.53 -4.95
CA GLY A 81 21.23 0.16 -3.59
C GLY A 81 22.44 -0.77 -3.49
N GLY A 82 22.99 -1.24 -4.61
CA GLY A 82 24.21 -2.05 -4.67
C GLY A 82 24.00 -3.56 -4.70
N LEU A 83 22.76 -4.06 -4.81
CA LEU A 83 22.53 -5.48 -5.09
C LEU A 83 23.03 -5.79 -6.52
N LYS A 84 23.60 -6.99 -6.67
CA LYS A 84 24.14 -7.47 -7.94
C LYS A 84 23.09 -8.29 -8.68
N ASP A 85 23.18 -8.33 -10.02
CA ASP A 85 22.16 -8.99 -10.85
C ASP A 85 22.11 -10.49 -10.61
N GLU A 86 23.23 -11.11 -10.25
CA GLU A 86 23.26 -12.52 -9.85
C GLU A 86 22.41 -12.83 -8.61
N ASN A 87 22.08 -11.82 -7.80
CA ASN A 87 21.31 -11.96 -6.56
C ASN A 87 19.89 -11.36 -6.64
N ILE A 88 19.51 -10.80 -7.79
CA ILE A 88 18.15 -10.32 -8.05
C ILE A 88 17.51 -11.26 -9.08
N ILE A 89 16.46 -11.97 -8.68
CA ILE A 89 15.69 -12.88 -9.54
C ILE A 89 14.42 -12.16 -9.97
N VAL A 90 14.19 -12.04 -11.28
CA VAL A 90 13.02 -11.33 -11.82
C VAL A 90 12.08 -12.26 -12.58
N PHE A 91 10.82 -12.26 -12.15
CA PHE A 91 9.69 -12.85 -12.84
C PHE A 91 8.82 -11.74 -13.42
N MET A 92 8.75 -11.65 -14.75
CA MET A 92 7.83 -10.74 -15.43
C MET A 92 7.43 -11.36 -16.76
N TYR A 93 6.17 -11.25 -17.16
CA TYR A 93 5.71 -11.90 -18.39
C TYR A 93 6.43 -11.38 -19.65
N ASP A 94 6.89 -10.13 -19.61
CA ASP A 94 7.69 -9.45 -20.64
C ASP A 94 6.94 -9.11 -21.92
N ASP A 95 5.67 -8.73 -21.77
CA ASP A 95 4.76 -8.36 -22.88
C ASP A 95 4.36 -6.88 -22.88
N ILE A 96 5.03 -6.04 -22.08
CA ILE A 96 4.72 -4.59 -21.96
C ILE A 96 5.65 -3.73 -22.83
N ALA A 97 6.97 -3.87 -22.68
CA ALA A 97 7.94 -2.98 -23.33
C ALA A 97 7.79 -2.94 -24.86
N HIS A 98 7.46 -4.08 -25.47
CA HIS A 98 7.30 -4.22 -26.91
C HIS A 98 5.86 -4.55 -27.33
N SER A 99 4.88 -4.31 -26.47
CA SER A 99 3.47 -4.43 -26.86
C SER A 99 3.14 -3.40 -27.95
N PRO A 100 2.26 -3.74 -28.92
CA PRO A 100 1.83 -2.80 -29.95
C PRO A 100 1.00 -1.63 -29.39
N GLU A 101 0.44 -1.77 -28.19
CA GLU A 101 -0.25 -0.71 -27.45
C GLU A 101 0.71 0.25 -26.73
N ASN A 102 1.98 -0.13 -26.53
CA ASN A 102 2.95 0.73 -25.84
C ASN A 102 3.35 1.93 -26.71
N PRO A 103 3.03 3.18 -26.30
CA PRO A 103 3.37 4.36 -27.08
C PRO A 103 4.89 4.64 -27.12
N ARG A 104 5.68 4.00 -26.25
CA ARG A 104 7.13 4.14 -26.18
C ARG A 104 7.79 2.74 -26.25
N PRO A 105 7.94 2.16 -27.45
CA PRO A 105 8.52 0.83 -27.61
C PRO A 105 9.91 0.69 -26.96
N GLY A 106 10.10 -0.37 -26.18
CA GLY A 106 11.32 -0.65 -25.41
C GLY A 106 11.43 0.10 -24.09
N VAL A 107 10.43 0.91 -23.71
CA VAL A 107 10.42 1.71 -22.49
C VAL A 107 9.24 1.33 -21.60
N ILE A 108 9.50 1.24 -20.29
CA ILE A 108 8.46 1.16 -19.25
C ILE A 108 8.72 2.28 -18.23
N ILE A 109 7.68 3.02 -17.84
CA ILE A 109 7.76 4.08 -16.82
C ILE A 109 6.84 3.74 -15.64
N ASN A 110 7.25 4.01 -14.40
CA ASN A 110 6.41 3.76 -13.22
C ASN A 110 6.02 5.06 -12.49
N HIS A 111 6.21 6.21 -13.15
CA HIS A 111 5.79 7.53 -12.66
C HIS A 111 5.49 8.44 -13.87
N PRO A 112 4.50 9.37 -13.81
CA PRO A 112 4.15 10.21 -14.95
C PRO A 112 5.29 11.04 -15.56
N GLN A 113 6.25 11.43 -14.72
CA GLN A 113 7.45 12.17 -15.11
C GLN A 113 8.73 11.32 -14.98
N GLY A 114 8.59 10.02 -14.75
CA GLY A 114 9.69 9.08 -14.55
C GLY A 114 10.44 8.73 -15.84
N GLY A 115 11.69 8.29 -15.68
CA GLY A 115 12.47 7.70 -16.76
C GLY A 115 12.13 6.24 -17.01
N ASP A 116 12.82 5.63 -17.98
CA ASP A 116 12.70 4.20 -18.26
C ASP A 116 13.22 3.35 -17.08
N VAL A 117 12.38 2.45 -16.59
CA VAL A 117 12.71 1.46 -15.56
C VAL A 117 12.95 0.06 -16.13
N TYR A 118 12.66 -0.18 -17.41
CA TYR A 118 12.82 -1.48 -18.07
C TYR A 118 14.28 -1.80 -18.42
N ALA A 119 15.06 -0.79 -18.78
CA ALA A 119 16.44 -0.96 -19.20
C ALA A 119 17.27 -1.74 -18.16
N GLY A 120 17.89 -2.83 -18.63
CA GLY A 120 18.80 -3.64 -17.83
C GLY A 120 18.13 -4.61 -16.85
N VAL A 121 16.80 -4.66 -16.78
CA VAL A 121 16.08 -5.66 -15.95
C VAL A 121 16.35 -7.07 -16.50
N PRO A 122 16.86 -8.02 -15.70
CA PRO A 122 17.13 -9.37 -16.16
C PRO A 122 15.83 -10.12 -16.48
N LYS A 123 15.88 -10.96 -17.51
CA LYS A 123 14.75 -11.80 -17.96
C LYS A 123 14.92 -13.22 -17.44
N ASP A 124 14.93 -13.38 -16.11
CA ASP A 124 15.19 -14.69 -15.50
C ASP A 124 14.07 -15.68 -15.78
N TYR A 125 12.83 -15.25 -15.63
CA TYR A 125 11.64 -16.04 -15.91
C TYR A 125 10.61 -15.18 -16.61
N THR A 126 10.30 -15.51 -17.87
CA THR A 126 9.37 -14.74 -18.71
C THR A 126 8.30 -15.61 -19.35
N GLY A 127 7.23 -14.97 -19.85
CA GLY A 127 6.11 -15.68 -20.45
C GLY A 127 5.58 -16.81 -19.55
N ARG A 128 5.56 -18.04 -20.08
CA ARG A 128 5.04 -19.21 -19.37
C ARG A 128 5.93 -19.73 -18.23
N GLU A 129 7.15 -19.22 -18.12
CA GLU A 129 8.09 -19.60 -17.07
C GLU A 129 7.77 -18.89 -15.76
N VAL A 130 6.93 -17.84 -15.81
CA VAL A 130 6.29 -17.24 -14.64
C VAL A 130 5.15 -18.13 -14.18
N ASN A 131 5.50 -19.16 -13.41
CA ASN A 131 4.59 -20.14 -12.84
C ASN A 131 4.95 -20.49 -11.40
N VAL A 132 3.98 -21.02 -10.66
CA VAL A 132 4.08 -21.29 -9.21
C VAL A 132 5.24 -22.24 -8.89
N ASN A 133 5.44 -23.28 -9.71
CA ASN A 133 6.50 -24.27 -9.49
C ASN A 133 7.89 -23.63 -9.56
N ASN A 134 8.14 -22.80 -10.57
CA ASN A 134 9.39 -22.06 -10.71
C ASN A 134 9.58 -21.06 -9.56
N PHE A 135 8.53 -20.32 -9.19
CA PHE A 135 8.61 -19.38 -8.06
C PHE A 135 8.99 -20.07 -6.75
N PHE A 136 8.36 -21.21 -6.44
CA PHE A 136 8.69 -22.01 -5.26
C PHE A 136 10.09 -22.63 -5.33
N ALA A 137 10.49 -23.13 -6.50
CA ALA A 137 11.84 -23.66 -6.70
C ALA A 137 12.89 -22.58 -6.48
N VAL A 138 12.65 -21.36 -6.97
CA VAL A 138 13.52 -20.19 -6.76
C VAL A 138 13.66 -19.84 -5.29
N LEU A 139 12.54 -19.70 -4.57
CA LEU A 139 12.57 -19.37 -3.13
C LEU A 139 13.35 -20.42 -2.34
N LEU A 140 13.16 -21.70 -2.67
CA LEU A 140 13.84 -22.82 -2.00
C LEU A 140 15.30 -23.01 -2.43
N GLY A 141 15.81 -22.25 -3.42
CA GLY A 141 17.16 -22.44 -3.94
C GLY A 141 17.33 -23.74 -4.74
N ASN A 142 16.25 -24.31 -5.26
CA ASN A 142 16.25 -25.63 -5.88
C ASN A 142 16.40 -25.57 -7.41
N LYS A 143 17.65 -25.52 -7.88
CA LYS A 143 17.98 -25.44 -9.33
C LYS A 143 17.43 -26.60 -10.16
N THR A 144 17.30 -27.80 -9.59
CA THR A 144 16.82 -28.98 -10.34
C THR A 144 15.31 -29.04 -10.49
N ALA A 145 14.57 -28.28 -9.69
CA ALA A 145 13.11 -28.16 -9.78
C ALA A 145 12.64 -27.02 -10.71
N VAL A 146 13.56 -26.16 -11.17
CA VAL A 146 13.27 -25.13 -12.15
C VAL A 146 13.08 -25.74 -13.54
N SER A 147 12.10 -25.23 -14.29
CA SER A 147 11.88 -25.56 -15.69
C SER A 147 11.86 -24.29 -16.56
N GLY A 148 12.75 -24.23 -17.55
CA GLY A 148 12.95 -23.02 -18.36
C GLY A 148 13.67 -21.89 -17.61
N GLY A 149 13.69 -20.71 -18.21
CA GLY A 149 14.29 -19.50 -17.66
C GLY A 149 15.82 -19.54 -17.59
N SER A 150 16.40 -18.60 -16.85
CA SER A 150 17.84 -18.49 -16.65
C SER A 150 18.41 -19.56 -15.70
N GLY A 151 17.56 -20.23 -14.92
CA GLY A 151 17.96 -21.15 -13.87
C GLY A 151 18.45 -20.48 -12.58
N LYS A 152 18.37 -19.15 -12.47
CA LYS A 152 18.77 -18.39 -11.28
C LYS A 152 17.81 -18.65 -10.13
N VAL A 153 18.34 -18.99 -8.96
CA VAL A 153 17.56 -19.27 -7.73
C VAL A 153 18.18 -18.56 -6.53
N VAL A 154 17.45 -18.49 -5.41
CA VAL A 154 17.96 -17.94 -4.15
C VAL A 154 18.83 -18.98 -3.42
N ASP A 155 20.08 -19.08 -3.85
CA ASP A 155 21.11 -19.97 -3.29
C ASP A 155 21.79 -19.33 -2.06
N SER A 156 20.96 -18.98 -1.08
CA SER A 156 21.32 -18.15 0.07
C SER A 156 21.88 -18.94 1.27
N GLY A 157 22.73 -18.31 2.07
CA GLY A 157 23.29 -18.85 3.31
C GLY A 157 22.58 -18.36 4.59
N PRO A 158 22.95 -18.91 5.77
CA PRO A 158 22.29 -18.59 7.05
C PRO A 158 22.44 -17.12 7.50
N ASN A 159 23.43 -16.40 6.96
CA ASN A 159 23.67 -15.00 7.29
C ASN A 159 23.02 -14.01 6.31
N ASP A 160 22.41 -14.53 5.23
CA ASP A 160 21.91 -13.73 4.12
C ASP A 160 20.55 -13.10 4.44
N HIS A 161 20.25 -12.01 3.75
CA HIS A 161 18.98 -11.31 3.83
C HIS A 161 18.23 -11.45 2.51
N ILE A 162 16.94 -11.76 2.57
CA ILE A 162 16.09 -11.95 1.38
C ILE A 162 14.98 -10.92 1.39
N PHE A 163 14.80 -10.21 0.28
CA PHE A 163 13.62 -9.40 0.00
C PHE A 163 12.78 -10.08 -1.08
N VAL A 164 11.49 -10.23 -0.84
CA VAL A 164 10.54 -10.72 -1.84
C VAL A 164 9.51 -9.64 -2.07
N TYR A 165 9.25 -9.32 -3.33
CA TYR A 165 8.22 -8.38 -3.71
C TYR A 165 7.36 -8.95 -4.82
N TYR A 166 6.06 -8.95 -4.58
CA TYR A 166 5.04 -9.40 -5.49
C TYR A 166 4.09 -8.24 -5.80
N SER A 167 3.77 -8.04 -7.08
CA SER A 167 2.73 -7.11 -7.55
C SER A 167 1.81 -7.80 -8.56
N ASP A 168 0.52 -7.89 -8.21
CA ASP A 168 -0.55 -8.32 -9.13
C ASP A 168 -1.96 -8.11 -8.54
N HIS A 169 -2.98 -8.58 -9.26
CA HIS A 169 -4.28 -8.97 -8.73
C HIS A 169 -4.20 -10.06 -7.66
N GLY A 170 -5.21 -10.08 -6.80
CA GLY A 170 -5.44 -11.12 -5.81
C GLY A 170 -6.92 -11.26 -5.46
N GLY A 171 -7.18 -12.16 -4.52
CA GLY A 171 -8.45 -12.34 -3.85
C GLY A 171 -8.26 -13.11 -2.55
N PRO A 172 -9.34 -13.45 -1.83
CA PRO A 172 -9.24 -14.14 -0.55
C PRO A 172 -8.44 -15.46 -0.63
N GLY A 173 -7.23 -15.46 -0.07
CA GLY A 173 -6.32 -16.61 -0.01
C GLY A 173 -5.60 -16.98 -1.32
N VAL A 174 -5.70 -16.16 -2.38
CA VAL A 174 -5.14 -16.46 -3.70
C VAL A 174 -4.51 -15.23 -4.37
N LEU A 175 -3.36 -15.44 -4.99
CA LEU A 175 -2.60 -14.47 -5.77
C LEU A 175 -2.57 -14.89 -7.25
N GLY A 176 -2.73 -13.92 -8.14
CA GLY A 176 -2.65 -14.14 -9.58
C GLY A 176 -1.31 -14.74 -10.03
N MET A 177 -1.33 -15.37 -11.20
CA MET A 177 -0.14 -15.80 -11.92
C MET A 177 -0.49 -15.71 -13.41
N PRO A 178 0.45 -15.36 -14.30
CA PRO A 178 0.14 -15.21 -15.71
C PRO A 178 0.00 -16.57 -16.41
N THR A 179 0.23 -17.66 -15.65
CA THR A 179 -0.05 -19.04 -16.01
C THR A 179 -0.87 -19.71 -14.91
N TYR A 180 -1.63 -20.75 -15.29
CA TYR A 180 -2.35 -21.58 -14.33
C TYR A 180 -1.48 -22.74 -13.82
N PRO A 181 -1.65 -23.16 -12.55
CA PRO A 181 -2.58 -22.61 -11.55
C PRO A 181 -2.09 -21.30 -10.91
N TYR A 182 -3.01 -20.60 -10.24
CA TYR A 182 -2.70 -19.46 -9.38
C TYR A 182 -1.96 -19.86 -8.09
N LEU A 183 -1.39 -18.87 -7.40
CA LEU A 183 -0.62 -19.04 -6.18
C LEU A 183 -1.56 -18.97 -4.95
N TYR A 184 -1.64 -20.04 -4.17
CA TYR A 184 -2.44 -20.07 -2.94
C TYR A 184 -1.62 -19.75 -1.69
N GLY A 185 -2.23 -19.08 -0.72
CA GLY A 185 -1.55 -18.60 0.48
C GLY A 185 -0.99 -19.70 1.37
N ASP A 186 -1.68 -20.83 1.51
CA ASP A 186 -1.20 -21.97 2.30
C ASP A 186 0.04 -22.61 1.68
N ASP A 187 0.06 -22.79 0.36
CA ASP A 187 1.23 -23.26 -0.39
C ASP A 187 2.42 -22.31 -0.23
N LEU A 188 2.20 -21.00 -0.39
CA LEU A 188 3.25 -19.98 -0.21
C LEU A 188 3.84 -20.05 1.20
N VAL A 189 3.00 -20.02 2.22
CA VAL A 189 3.45 -20.05 3.62
C VAL A 189 4.15 -21.38 3.94
N ASN A 190 3.71 -22.50 3.36
CA ASN A 190 4.39 -23.78 3.49
C ASN A 190 5.80 -23.76 2.88
N VAL A 191 5.99 -23.06 1.76
CA VAL A 191 7.32 -22.83 1.15
C VAL A 191 8.19 -21.97 2.05
N LEU A 192 7.66 -20.89 2.64
CA LEU A 192 8.40 -20.06 3.61
C LEU A 192 8.82 -20.87 4.85
N LYS A 193 7.94 -21.73 5.38
CA LYS A 193 8.25 -22.65 6.49
C LYS A 193 9.38 -23.63 6.10
N LYS A 194 9.35 -24.19 4.88
CA LYS A 194 10.42 -25.06 4.37
C LYS A 194 11.74 -24.31 4.22
N LYS A 195 11.72 -23.08 3.69
CA LYS A 195 12.91 -22.23 3.56
C LYS A 195 13.52 -21.92 4.93
N HIS A 196 12.68 -21.64 5.93
CA HIS A 196 13.10 -21.43 7.32
C HIS A 196 13.74 -22.69 7.92
N ALA A 197 13.09 -23.85 7.77
CA ALA A 197 13.61 -25.12 8.28
C ALA A 197 14.97 -25.50 7.69
N ALA A 198 15.26 -25.06 6.46
CA ALA A 198 16.57 -25.22 5.84
C ALA A 198 17.66 -24.31 6.44
N GLY A 199 17.30 -23.28 7.22
CA GLY A 199 18.25 -22.38 7.86
C GLY A 199 19.08 -21.53 6.88
N THR A 200 18.53 -21.22 5.71
CA THR A 200 19.26 -20.58 4.59
C THR A 200 19.00 -19.08 4.46
N TYR A 201 18.62 -18.40 5.55
CA TYR A 201 18.57 -16.95 5.65
C TYR A 201 18.56 -16.51 7.11
N LYS A 202 19.00 -15.27 7.35
CA LYS A 202 18.95 -14.61 8.65
C LYS A 202 17.61 -13.92 8.88
N SER A 203 17.15 -13.15 7.89
CA SER A 203 15.84 -12.47 7.91
C SER A 203 15.29 -12.32 6.49
N LEU A 204 13.97 -12.44 6.36
CA LEU A 204 13.25 -12.27 5.10
C LEU A 204 12.18 -11.19 5.24
N VAL A 205 12.12 -10.28 4.27
CA VAL A 205 11.06 -9.28 4.14
C VAL A 205 10.21 -9.63 2.92
N PHE A 206 8.88 -9.57 3.06
CA PHE A 206 7.93 -9.85 1.99
C PHE A 206 6.97 -8.67 1.81
N TYR A 207 7.04 -8.00 0.68
CA TYR A 207 6.11 -6.94 0.29
C TYR A 207 5.10 -7.50 -0.71
N LEU A 208 3.81 -7.25 -0.48
CA LEU A 208 2.73 -7.86 -1.26
C LEU A 208 1.70 -6.81 -1.70
N GLU A 209 1.71 -6.49 -2.99
CA GLU A 209 0.67 -5.72 -3.67
C GLU A 209 -0.34 -6.67 -4.31
N ALA A 210 -1.55 -6.69 -3.76
CA ALA A 210 -2.73 -7.37 -4.28
C ALA A 210 -4.00 -7.03 -3.48
N CYS A 211 -5.17 -7.20 -4.10
CA CYS A 211 -6.45 -7.19 -3.41
C CYS A 211 -6.50 -8.29 -2.34
N GLU A 212 -7.13 -7.97 -1.20
CA GLU A 212 -7.27 -8.84 -0.04
C GLU A 212 -5.94 -9.49 0.41
N SER A 213 -4.81 -8.80 0.21
CA SER A 213 -3.46 -9.36 0.37
C SER A 213 -3.16 -9.80 1.81
N GLY A 214 -3.81 -9.22 2.82
CA GLY A 214 -3.73 -9.67 4.20
C GLY A 214 -4.13 -11.14 4.38
N SER A 215 -5.08 -11.62 3.59
CA SER A 215 -5.61 -13.00 3.65
C SER A 215 -4.58 -14.08 3.29
N ILE A 216 -3.49 -13.70 2.63
CA ILE A 216 -2.39 -14.63 2.29
C ILE A 216 -1.60 -15.05 3.53
N PHE A 217 -1.51 -14.18 4.53
CA PHE A 217 -0.69 -14.39 5.72
C PHE A 217 -1.51 -14.55 7.01
N GLU A 218 -2.67 -13.91 7.12
CA GLU A 218 -3.51 -13.92 8.32
C GLU A 218 -3.91 -15.36 8.71
N GLY A 219 -3.58 -15.76 9.95
CA GLY A 219 -3.83 -17.11 10.46
C GLY A 219 -2.89 -18.21 9.89
N LEU A 220 -2.06 -17.91 8.90
CA LEU A 220 -1.18 -18.88 8.23
C LEU A 220 0.31 -18.69 8.58
N LEU A 221 0.80 -17.45 8.50
CA LEU A 221 2.21 -17.10 8.68
C LEU A 221 2.59 -17.12 10.17
N PRO A 222 3.53 -17.97 10.61
CA PRO A 222 3.94 -18.03 12.01
C PRO A 222 4.94 -16.92 12.37
N ASN A 223 4.90 -16.45 13.61
CA ASN A 223 5.73 -15.31 14.08
C ASN A 223 7.18 -15.69 14.46
N ASN A 224 7.56 -16.96 14.33
CA ASN A 224 8.86 -17.48 14.79
C ASN A 224 9.78 -17.96 13.66
N ILE A 225 9.54 -17.52 12.42
CA ILE A 225 10.34 -17.91 11.26
C ILE A 225 11.17 -16.76 10.65
N ASN A 226 11.35 -15.64 11.36
CA ASN A 226 12.12 -14.47 10.88
C ASN A 226 11.66 -13.92 9.52
N VAL A 227 10.36 -14.01 9.23
CA VAL A 227 9.71 -13.37 8.08
C VAL A 227 8.92 -12.16 8.58
N TYR A 228 9.14 -11.01 7.95
CA TYR A 228 8.34 -9.81 8.14
C TYR A 228 7.59 -9.50 6.85
N ALA A 229 6.25 -9.53 6.89
CA ALA A 229 5.41 -9.27 5.73
C ALA A 229 4.64 -7.96 5.89
N THR A 230 4.52 -7.20 4.81
CA THR A 230 3.61 -6.06 4.69
C THR A 230 2.76 -6.25 3.44
N THR A 231 1.50 -5.83 3.51
CA THR A 231 0.50 -6.04 2.47
C THR A 231 -0.13 -4.71 2.10
N ALA A 232 -0.53 -4.56 0.84
CA ALA A 232 -1.20 -3.35 0.34
C ALA A 232 -2.60 -3.15 0.94
N SER A 233 -3.24 -4.23 1.36
CA SER A 233 -4.55 -4.22 2.00
C SER A 233 -4.66 -5.27 3.10
N ASN A 234 -5.71 -5.17 3.92
CA ASN A 234 -6.08 -6.23 4.86
C ASN A 234 -6.75 -7.42 4.12
N ALA A 235 -7.38 -8.34 4.85
CA ALA A 235 -7.99 -9.54 4.25
C ALA A 235 -9.33 -9.29 3.52
N ASP A 236 -9.92 -8.10 3.66
CA ASP A 236 -11.28 -7.78 3.18
C ASP A 236 -11.33 -6.50 2.32
N GLU A 237 -10.17 -5.88 2.07
CA GLU A 237 -10.05 -4.65 1.29
C GLU A 237 -9.29 -4.87 -0.02
N SER A 238 -9.72 -4.15 -1.05
CA SER A 238 -9.00 -4.10 -2.33
C SER A 238 -7.72 -3.27 -2.22
N SER A 239 -6.77 -3.54 -3.10
CA SER A 239 -5.68 -2.63 -3.39
C SER A 239 -6.01 -1.72 -4.58
N TRP A 240 -5.14 -0.77 -4.91
CA TRP A 240 -5.49 0.34 -5.81
C TRP A 240 -4.39 0.62 -6.82
N GLY A 241 -4.75 0.73 -8.10
CA GLY A 241 -3.89 1.36 -9.10
C GLY A 241 -3.74 2.86 -8.85
N THR A 242 -2.64 3.45 -9.31
CA THR A 242 -2.41 4.90 -9.28
C THR A 242 -1.75 5.36 -10.59
N TYR A 243 -1.72 6.68 -10.80
CA TYR A 243 -1.29 7.28 -12.06
C TYR A 243 -2.08 6.73 -13.25
N CYS A 244 -3.39 6.63 -13.08
CA CYS A 244 -4.34 6.20 -14.10
C CYS A 244 -4.81 7.38 -14.97
N PRO A 245 -5.27 7.13 -16.20
CA PRO A 245 -5.91 8.17 -17.02
C PRO A 245 -7.07 8.83 -16.27
N GLY A 246 -6.98 10.15 -16.06
CA GLY A 246 -7.95 10.93 -15.28
C GLY A 246 -7.54 11.21 -13.83
N ASP A 247 -6.49 10.56 -13.32
CA ASP A 247 -5.93 10.86 -12.00
C ASP A 247 -5.19 12.20 -11.97
N ASN A 248 -4.86 12.64 -10.75
CA ASN A 248 -3.94 13.74 -10.51
C ASN A 248 -2.83 13.32 -9.53
N PRO A 249 -1.58 13.14 -9.99
CA PRO A 249 -1.13 13.31 -11.37
C PRO A 249 -1.58 12.16 -12.28
N SER A 250 -1.93 12.48 -13.53
CA SER A 250 -2.25 11.50 -14.57
C SER A 250 -1.00 11.08 -15.33
N PRO A 251 -1.01 9.92 -16.01
CA PRO A 251 0.07 9.51 -16.88
C PRO A 251 0.16 10.44 -18.11
N PRO A 252 1.27 10.39 -18.87
CA PRO A 252 1.35 11.10 -20.15
C PRO A 252 0.15 10.72 -21.04
N PRO A 253 -0.46 11.68 -21.78
CA PRO A 253 -1.72 11.46 -22.49
C PRO A 253 -1.72 10.31 -23.51
N GLU A 254 -0.54 9.87 -23.95
CA GLU A 254 -0.36 8.72 -24.84
C GLU A 254 -0.57 7.35 -24.17
N TYR A 255 -0.64 7.29 -22.83
CA TYR A 255 -0.94 6.06 -22.07
C TYR A 255 -2.42 6.00 -21.70
N ASP A 256 -3.06 4.86 -21.99
CA ASP A 256 -4.45 4.54 -21.67
C ASP A 256 -4.58 3.54 -20.51
N THR A 257 -3.51 3.32 -19.76
CA THR A 257 -3.41 2.41 -18.61
C THR A 257 -2.77 3.12 -17.41
N CYS A 258 -3.01 2.61 -16.20
CA CYS A 258 -2.29 3.03 -14.99
C CYS A 258 -0.81 2.64 -15.06
N LEU A 259 0.07 3.48 -14.50
CA LEU A 259 1.52 3.27 -14.54
C LEU A 259 2.09 2.49 -13.35
N GLY A 260 1.37 2.44 -12.23
CA GLY A 260 1.81 1.73 -11.03
C GLY A 260 0.65 1.46 -10.07
N ASP A 261 0.94 0.73 -9.00
CA ASP A 261 -0.01 0.43 -7.94
C ASP A 261 0.33 1.21 -6.67
N LEU A 262 -0.68 1.61 -5.90
CA LEU A 262 -0.54 2.67 -4.91
C LEU A 262 0.43 2.29 -3.77
N TYR A 263 0.30 1.09 -3.21
CA TYR A 263 1.22 0.66 -2.17
C TYR A 263 2.63 0.49 -2.74
N SER A 264 2.73 -0.07 -3.94
CA SER A 264 3.98 -0.20 -4.69
C SER A 264 4.71 1.13 -4.85
N ILE A 265 4.04 2.13 -5.44
CA ILE A 265 4.57 3.48 -5.64
C ILE A 265 4.97 4.10 -4.32
N ALA A 266 4.14 3.96 -3.28
CA ALA A 266 4.40 4.56 -1.98
C ALA A 266 5.72 4.09 -1.36
N TRP A 267 5.97 2.78 -1.29
CA TRP A 267 7.22 2.28 -0.68
C TRP A 267 8.43 2.50 -1.60
N MET A 268 8.25 2.46 -2.92
CA MET A 268 9.33 2.64 -3.89
C MET A 268 9.81 4.08 -3.94
N GLU A 269 8.90 5.06 -4.06
CA GLU A 269 9.26 6.48 -4.07
C GLU A 269 9.88 6.89 -2.74
N ASP A 270 9.33 6.43 -1.61
CA ASP A 270 9.92 6.62 -0.30
C ASP A 270 11.37 6.12 -0.26
N SER A 271 11.61 4.90 -0.76
CA SER A 271 12.95 4.30 -0.84
C SER A 271 13.90 5.03 -1.80
N ASP A 272 13.36 5.74 -2.79
CA ASP A 272 14.14 6.45 -3.79
C ASP A 272 14.67 7.81 -3.29
N PHE A 273 13.92 8.44 -2.39
CA PHE A 273 14.23 9.75 -1.81
C PHE A 273 14.96 9.66 -0.45
N HIS A 274 14.74 8.60 0.32
CA HIS A 274 15.32 8.47 1.65
C HIS A 274 16.63 7.66 1.68
N ASN A 275 17.43 7.91 2.73
CA ASN A 275 18.61 7.11 2.99
C ASN A 275 18.21 5.82 3.73
N LEU A 276 18.23 4.71 3.02
CA LEU A 276 17.87 3.38 3.51
C LEU A 276 18.78 2.84 4.63
N ARG A 277 19.88 3.52 4.96
CA ARG A 277 20.71 3.21 6.15
C ARG A 277 20.18 3.81 7.44
N THR A 278 19.38 4.87 7.33
CA THR A 278 18.81 5.60 8.47
C THR A 278 17.33 5.30 8.68
N GLU A 279 16.62 5.02 7.60
CA GLU A 279 15.23 4.62 7.65
C GLU A 279 15.09 3.13 8.02
N SER A 280 14.21 2.84 8.95
CA SER A 280 13.83 1.47 9.32
C SER A 280 12.57 1.03 8.59
N LEU A 281 12.42 -0.28 8.39
CA LEU A 281 11.19 -0.88 7.85
C LEU A 281 9.91 -0.43 8.58
N LYS A 282 10.01 -0.18 9.89
CA LYS A 282 8.85 0.28 10.68
C LYS A 282 8.47 1.73 10.37
N GLN A 283 9.43 2.59 10.08
CA GLN A 283 9.17 3.98 9.68
C GLN A 283 8.49 4.01 8.31
N GLN A 284 9.07 3.30 7.32
CA GLN A 284 8.47 3.16 5.99
C GLN A 284 7.05 2.56 6.09
N TYR A 285 6.85 1.47 6.83
CA TYR A 285 5.53 0.89 7.03
C TYR A 285 4.51 1.91 7.56
N ASN A 286 4.88 2.70 8.57
CA ASN A 286 3.95 3.68 9.14
C ASN A 286 3.62 4.79 8.12
N LEU A 287 4.61 5.27 7.37
CA LEU A 287 4.42 6.30 6.33
C LEU A 287 3.52 5.79 5.20
N VAL A 288 3.83 4.61 4.67
CA VAL A 288 3.05 3.96 3.61
C VAL A 288 1.62 3.68 4.09
N SER A 289 1.46 3.14 5.31
CA SER A 289 0.14 2.88 5.90
C SER A 289 -0.69 4.15 6.05
N GLU A 290 -0.11 5.26 6.51
CA GLU A 290 -0.81 6.54 6.64
C GLU A 290 -1.27 7.06 5.26
N LEU A 291 -0.42 6.96 4.23
CA LEU A 291 -0.77 7.33 2.87
C LEU A 291 -1.91 6.48 2.31
N LEU A 292 -1.86 5.16 2.52
CA LEU A 292 -2.92 4.24 2.08
C LEU A 292 -4.25 4.57 2.75
N GLU A 293 -4.28 4.85 4.06
CA GLU A 293 -5.50 5.25 4.77
C GLU A 293 -6.11 6.53 4.20
N VAL A 294 -5.27 7.53 3.88
CA VAL A 294 -5.72 8.78 3.25
C VAL A 294 -6.33 8.49 1.89
N MET A 295 -5.67 7.70 1.04
CA MET A 295 -6.14 7.44 -0.32
C MET A 295 -7.36 6.53 -0.36
N ALA A 296 -7.44 5.52 0.50
CA ALA A 296 -8.63 4.70 0.67
C ALA A 296 -9.84 5.55 1.05
N HIS A 297 -9.68 6.50 1.98
CA HIS A 297 -10.74 7.44 2.33
C HIS A 297 -11.16 8.33 1.15
N ARG A 298 -10.19 8.86 0.39
CA ARG A 298 -10.47 9.69 -0.79
C ARG A 298 -11.24 8.92 -1.86
N SER A 299 -10.77 7.72 -2.19
CA SER A 299 -11.41 6.81 -3.14
C SER A 299 -12.83 6.46 -2.71
N HIS A 300 -13.01 6.07 -1.44
CA HIS A 300 -14.33 5.81 -0.86
C HIS A 300 -15.29 6.99 -1.03
N VAL A 301 -14.86 8.20 -0.67
CA VAL A 301 -15.70 9.40 -0.77
C VAL A 301 -16.05 9.71 -2.24
N ASP A 302 -15.06 9.69 -3.14
CA ASP A 302 -15.29 9.97 -4.57
C ASP A 302 -16.25 8.95 -5.20
N ASN A 303 -16.00 7.65 -5.01
CA ASN A 303 -16.82 6.57 -5.54
C ASN A 303 -18.24 6.59 -4.96
N SER A 304 -18.38 6.86 -3.66
CA SER A 304 -19.68 6.95 -3.01
C SER A 304 -20.53 8.09 -3.58
N VAL A 305 -19.93 9.26 -3.78
CA VAL A 305 -20.64 10.42 -4.35
C VAL A 305 -21.03 10.18 -5.81
N GLU A 306 -20.13 9.62 -6.63
CA GLU A 306 -20.44 9.30 -8.04
C GLU A 306 -21.52 8.21 -8.17
N LEU A 307 -21.48 7.18 -7.32
CA LEU A 307 -22.50 6.12 -7.28
C LEU A 307 -23.85 6.67 -6.82
N ILE A 308 -23.89 7.53 -5.79
CA ILE A 308 -25.12 8.20 -5.35
C ILE A 308 -25.72 9.02 -6.48
N GLY A 309 -24.93 9.80 -7.21
CA GLY A 309 -25.43 10.55 -8.37
C GLY A 309 -26.00 9.63 -9.46
N SER A 310 -25.32 8.52 -9.74
CA SER A 310 -25.77 7.53 -10.72
C SER A 310 -27.07 6.83 -10.28
N LEU A 311 -27.22 6.53 -9.00
CA LEU A 311 -28.45 5.93 -8.44
C LEU A 311 -29.64 6.91 -8.43
N LEU A 312 -29.38 8.22 -8.28
CA LEU A 312 -30.42 9.25 -8.27
C LEU A 312 -30.88 9.66 -9.66
N PHE A 313 -29.94 9.81 -10.61
CA PHE A 313 -30.21 10.44 -11.91
C PHE A 313 -29.91 9.52 -13.10
N GLY A 314 -29.42 8.31 -12.89
CA GLY A 314 -28.96 7.40 -13.95
C GLY A 314 -27.47 7.58 -14.27
N SER A 315 -26.87 6.58 -14.92
CA SER A 315 -25.43 6.54 -15.21
C SER A 315 -24.96 7.62 -16.18
N GLU A 316 -25.81 8.09 -17.10
CA GLU A 316 -25.47 9.15 -18.05
C GLU A 316 -25.60 10.56 -17.44
N ASP A 317 -26.71 10.81 -16.74
CA ASP A 317 -27.03 12.15 -16.23
C ASP A 317 -26.47 12.41 -14.84
N GLY A 318 -26.21 11.36 -14.04
CA GLY A 318 -25.59 11.48 -12.72
C GLY A 318 -24.33 12.33 -12.73
N PRO A 319 -23.28 11.94 -13.48
CA PRO A 319 -22.05 12.73 -13.57
C PRO A 319 -22.28 14.16 -14.08
N ARG A 320 -23.21 14.37 -15.03
CA ARG A 320 -23.54 15.70 -15.57
C ARG A 320 -24.16 16.60 -14.52
N VAL A 321 -25.14 16.09 -13.76
CA VAL A 321 -25.83 16.82 -12.69
C VAL A 321 -24.84 17.14 -11.56
N LEU A 322 -24.07 16.16 -11.10
CA LEU A 322 -23.13 16.37 -9.98
C LEU A 322 -22.07 17.42 -10.32
N LYS A 323 -21.55 17.42 -11.55
CA LYS A 323 -20.45 18.31 -11.98
C LYS A 323 -20.93 19.66 -12.55
N ALA A 324 -22.25 19.90 -12.62
CA ALA A 324 -22.81 21.12 -13.18
C ALA A 324 -22.37 22.39 -12.40
N VAL A 325 -22.04 23.45 -13.16
CA VAL A 325 -21.65 24.75 -12.63
C VAL A 325 -22.72 25.78 -13.01
N ARG A 326 -23.35 26.41 -12.00
CA ARG A 326 -24.32 27.48 -12.20
C ARG A 326 -23.69 28.72 -12.84
N ALA A 327 -24.52 29.59 -13.42
CA ALA A 327 -24.05 30.81 -14.06
C ALA A 327 -23.39 31.74 -13.04
N ALA A 328 -22.44 32.55 -13.51
CA ALA A 328 -21.76 33.52 -12.65
C ALA A 328 -22.78 34.54 -12.10
N GLY A 329 -22.81 34.70 -10.78
CA GLY A 329 -23.77 35.56 -10.07
C GLY A 329 -24.86 34.79 -9.33
N ASP A 330 -25.11 33.53 -9.68
CA ASP A 330 -26.06 32.68 -8.96
C ASP A 330 -25.47 32.13 -7.65
N PRO A 331 -26.29 31.94 -6.60
CA PRO A 331 -25.85 31.20 -5.43
C PRO A 331 -25.58 29.73 -5.76
N LEU A 332 -24.65 29.09 -5.03
CA LEU A 332 -24.32 27.67 -5.20
C LEU A 332 -25.56 26.78 -5.02
N VAL A 333 -26.38 27.08 -4.02
CA VAL A 333 -27.59 26.35 -3.67
C VAL A 333 -28.70 27.34 -3.31
N ASP A 334 -29.94 27.02 -3.67
CA ASP A 334 -31.11 27.85 -3.32
C ASP A 334 -31.55 27.62 -1.86
N ASP A 335 -31.46 26.37 -1.39
CA ASP A 335 -31.76 25.98 -0.02
C ASP A 335 -30.52 25.44 0.72
N TRP A 336 -29.95 26.28 1.59
CA TRP A 336 -28.81 25.95 2.44
C TRP A 336 -29.13 24.94 3.54
N SER A 337 -30.38 24.87 4.00
CA SER A 337 -30.83 23.88 4.99
C SER A 337 -30.86 22.49 4.37
N CYS A 338 -31.33 22.42 3.12
CA CYS A 338 -31.28 21.22 2.30
C CYS A 338 -29.82 20.78 2.05
N LEU A 339 -28.90 21.66 1.64
CA LEU A 339 -27.48 21.30 1.48
C LEU A 339 -26.89 20.66 2.75
N LYS A 340 -27.11 21.26 3.92
CA LYS A 340 -26.62 20.70 5.20
C LYS A 340 -27.24 19.34 5.50
N SER A 341 -28.52 19.17 5.22
CA SER A 341 -29.22 17.90 5.38
C SER A 341 -28.72 16.82 4.41
N MET A 342 -28.37 17.18 3.17
CA MET A 342 -27.75 16.26 2.21
C MET A 342 -26.40 15.74 2.71
N VAL A 343 -25.56 16.63 3.24
CA VAL A 343 -24.26 16.26 3.81
C VAL A 343 -24.44 15.31 4.99
N ARG A 344 -25.35 15.62 5.92
CA ARG A 344 -25.66 14.73 7.06
C ARG A 344 -26.20 13.37 6.61
N ALA A 345 -27.08 13.35 5.61
CA ALA A 345 -27.65 12.12 5.08
C ALA A 345 -26.57 11.22 4.44
N PHE A 346 -25.61 11.81 3.73
CA PHE A 346 -24.43 11.11 3.23
C PHE A 346 -23.57 10.58 4.37
N GLU A 347 -23.14 11.45 5.28
CA GLU A 347 -22.17 11.08 6.33
C GLU A 347 -22.71 10.06 7.32
N ALA A 348 -24.05 10.00 7.50
CA ALA A 348 -24.69 8.99 8.33
C ALA A 348 -24.57 7.56 7.77
N GLN A 349 -24.41 7.40 6.45
CA GLN A 349 -24.31 6.09 5.79
C GLN A 349 -22.89 5.79 5.31
N CYS A 350 -22.18 6.81 4.83
CA CYS A 350 -20.88 6.67 4.17
C CYS A 350 -19.71 7.10 5.06
N GLY A 351 -19.95 7.65 6.25
CA GLY A 351 -18.91 8.21 7.11
C GLY A 351 -18.54 9.65 6.76
N SER A 352 -17.65 10.22 7.56
CA SER A 352 -17.21 11.62 7.43
C SER A 352 -16.67 11.93 6.04
N LEU A 353 -16.93 13.14 5.54
CA LEU A 353 -16.28 13.66 4.32
C LEU A 353 -14.83 14.09 4.55
N ALA A 354 -14.45 14.32 5.82
CA ALA A 354 -13.23 15.02 6.20
C ALA A 354 -13.05 16.34 5.42
N GLN A 355 -11.82 16.88 5.41
CA GLN A 355 -11.54 18.09 4.63
C GLN A 355 -11.54 17.81 3.12
N TYR A 356 -11.14 16.60 2.70
CA TYR A 356 -11.05 16.23 1.29
C TYR A 356 -12.42 16.25 0.61
N GLY A 357 -13.42 15.61 1.22
CA GLY A 357 -14.76 15.45 0.67
C GLY A 357 -15.53 16.76 0.53
N MET A 358 -15.05 17.88 1.11
CA MET A 358 -15.60 19.21 0.84
C MET A 358 -15.58 19.58 -0.65
N LYS A 359 -14.70 18.96 -1.47
CA LYS A 359 -14.73 19.10 -2.93
C LYS A 359 -16.10 18.76 -3.54
N HIS A 360 -16.88 17.89 -2.88
CA HIS A 360 -18.20 17.43 -3.33
C HIS A 360 -19.36 18.31 -2.88
N MET A 361 -19.11 19.44 -2.21
CA MET A 361 -20.21 20.33 -1.78
C MET A 361 -21.07 20.83 -2.94
N ARG A 362 -20.46 21.03 -4.12
CA ARG A 362 -21.19 21.35 -5.35
C ARG A 362 -22.11 20.21 -5.78
N SER A 363 -21.65 18.97 -5.68
CA SER A 363 -22.43 17.77 -6.00
C SER A 363 -23.70 17.70 -5.13
N PHE A 364 -23.55 17.88 -3.81
CA PHE A 364 -24.70 17.93 -2.88
C PHE A 364 -25.62 19.12 -3.10
N ALA A 365 -25.06 20.29 -3.44
CA ALA A 365 -25.85 21.46 -3.82
C ALA A 365 -26.68 21.19 -5.08
N ASN A 366 -26.09 20.56 -6.10
CA ASN A 366 -26.80 20.22 -7.34
C ASN A 366 -27.91 19.19 -7.11
N ILE A 367 -27.69 18.19 -6.25
CA ILE A 367 -28.74 17.26 -5.81
C ILE A 367 -29.91 18.03 -5.17
N CYS A 368 -29.60 18.97 -4.28
CA CYS A 368 -30.61 19.81 -3.64
C CYS A 368 -31.37 20.69 -4.65
N ASN A 369 -30.64 21.34 -5.56
CA ASN A 369 -31.20 22.20 -6.61
C ASN A 369 -32.08 21.41 -7.61
N ALA A 370 -31.87 20.10 -7.74
CA ALA A 370 -32.71 19.20 -8.54
C ALA A 370 -34.01 18.79 -7.80
N GLY A 371 -34.25 19.31 -6.59
CA GLY A 371 -35.45 19.03 -5.81
C GLY A 371 -35.46 17.66 -5.12
N ILE A 372 -34.30 17.00 -5.03
CA ILE A 372 -34.17 15.74 -4.29
C ILE A 372 -34.28 16.02 -2.79
N LEU A 373 -34.94 15.11 -2.06
CA LEU A 373 -35.08 15.19 -0.61
C LEU A 373 -33.96 14.41 0.11
N PRO A 374 -33.50 14.85 1.30
CA PRO A 374 -32.44 14.17 2.06
C PRO A 374 -32.72 12.68 2.35
N GLU A 375 -33.99 12.30 2.50
CA GLU A 375 -34.41 10.91 2.72
C GLU A 375 -34.08 10.02 1.52
N ALA A 376 -34.18 10.56 0.30
CA ALA A 376 -33.80 9.85 -0.91
C ALA A 376 -32.29 9.63 -0.95
N VAL A 377 -31.50 10.65 -0.60
CA VAL A 377 -30.03 10.55 -0.48
C VAL A 377 -29.63 9.50 0.55
N SER A 378 -30.24 9.50 1.74
CA SER A 378 -29.97 8.49 2.76
C SER A 378 -30.20 7.06 2.25
N LYS A 379 -31.30 6.84 1.50
CA LYS A 379 -31.62 5.51 0.94
C LYS A 379 -30.63 5.05 -0.13
N VAL A 380 -30.17 5.93 -1.01
CA VAL A 380 -29.17 5.56 -2.04
C VAL A 380 -27.77 5.49 -1.45
N ALA A 381 -27.45 6.30 -0.44
CA ALA A 381 -26.18 6.25 0.28
C ALA A 381 -26.03 4.92 1.04
N ALA A 382 -27.10 4.39 1.64
CA ALA A 382 -27.09 3.06 2.25
C ALA A 382 -26.89 1.91 1.23
N GLN A 383 -27.18 2.14 -0.06
CA GLN A 383 -26.89 1.19 -1.13
C GLN A 383 -25.46 1.34 -1.66
N ALA A 384 -24.97 2.58 -1.73
CA ALA A 384 -23.61 2.89 -2.18
C ALA A 384 -22.55 2.51 -1.14
N CYS A 385 -22.89 2.65 0.14
CA CYS A 385 -22.00 2.45 1.28
C CYS A 385 -22.57 1.34 2.16
N THR A 386 -22.16 0.09 1.90
CA THR A 386 -22.61 -1.08 2.68
C THR A 386 -22.13 -1.05 4.13
N SER A 387 -20.98 -0.42 4.37
CA SER A 387 -20.41 -0.15 5.69
C SER A 387 -19.61 1.15 5.67
N ILE A 388 -19.57 1.84 6.81
CA ILE A 388 -18.65 2.97 7.00
C ILE A 388 -17.22 2.41 7.10
N PRO A 389 -16.26 2.92 6.31
CA PRO A 389 -14.87 2.49 6.40
C PRO A 389 -14.32 2.68 7.82
N SER A 390 -13.49 1.74 8.26
CA SER A 390 -12.87 1.74 9.60
C SER A 390 -11.72 2.75 9.76
N ASN A 391 -11.30 3.41 8.67
CA ASN A 391 -10.16 4.33 8.70
C ASN A 391 -10.44 5.59 9.54
N PRO A 392 -9.38 6.23 10.09
CA PRO A 392 -9.53 7.40 10.97
C PRO A 392 -10.26 8.59 10.32
N TRP A 393 -10.13 8.73 9.00
CA TRP A 393 -10.68 9.85 8.23
C TRP A 393 -12.19 9.77 8.03
N SER A 394 -12.75 8.56 8.01
CA SER A 394 -14.19 8.30 7.84
C SER A 394 -14.95 8.34 9.16
N SER A 395 -14.24 8.50 10.28
CA SER A 395 -14.82 8.54 11.62
C SER A 395 -15.77 9.73 11.83
N ILE A 396 -16.98 9.43 12.30
CA ILE A 396 -18.01 10.42 12.68
C ILE A 396 -17.98 10.79 14.17
N HIS A 397 -17.00 10.31 14.94
CA HIS A 397 -16.91 10.59 16.39
C HIS A 397 -16.74 12.07 16.72
N LYS A 398 -16.17 12.86 15.80
CA LYS A 398 -16.03 14.32 15.95
C LYS A 398 -17.29 15.09 15.55
N GLY A 399 -18.36 14.39 15.19
CA GLY A 399 -19.60 14.95 14.67
C GLY A 399 -19.64 14.99 13.13
N PHE A 400 -20.77 15.46 12.62
CA PHE A 400 -21.00 15.69 11.20
C PHE A 400 -20.35 17.00 10.73
N SER A 401 -19.98 17.08 9.46
CA SER A 401 -19.36 18.26 8.84
C SER A 401 -20.34 19.43 8.67
N ALA A 402 -21.66 19.20 8.79
CA ALA A 402 -22.73 20.19 8.60
C ALA A 402 -23.77 20.17 9.71
#